data_AF-A0A933UIV2-F1
#
_entry.id   AF-A0A933UIV2-F1
#
_cell.length_a   1.000
_cell.length_b   1.000
_cell.length_c   1.000
_cell.angle_alpha   90.00
_cell.angle_beta   90.00
_cell.angle_gamma   90.00
#
_symmetry.space_group_name_H-M   'P 1'
#
loop_
_entity.id
_entity.type
_entity.pdbx_description
1 polymer ?
#
loop_
_entity_poly.entity_id
_entity_poly.type
_entity_poly.pdbx_seq_one_letter_code
_entity_poly.pdbx_strand_id
1 'polypeptide(L)'
;MDAQRSATPVPPLAVVFDSGTGGLDPYPTMLWLLTASGVLDEVGGRPATIFAPSETAFRDFAVLDRYGLVANPVAAAPMLRRHVVIGALGADELVAAGTVTNLAGEQLAVWRNGRVLMVNEVALTQSTADDAARLVVYGADRLLLVPEGTG
;
A
#
# COMPACT_ATOMS: atom_id res chain seq x y z
N MET A 1 -2.81 -35.15 -26.66
CA MET A 1 -1.96 -33.94 -26.69
C MET A 1 -2.87 -32.88 -27.29
N ASP A 2 -3.32 -31.84 -26.58
CA ASP A 2 -2.54 -30.73 -26.06
C ASP A 2 -3.12 -30.18 -24.75
N ALA A 3 -2.30 -30.19 -23.70
CA ALA A 3 -2.56 -29.50 -22.46
C ALA A 3 -2.31 -28.01 -22.69
N GLN A 4 -3.31 -27.30 -23.24
CA GLN A 4 -3.32 -25.85 -23.23
C GLN A 4 -3.50 -25.40 -21.79
N ARG A 5 -2.39 -25.30 -21.06
CA ARG A 5 -2.30 -24.54 -19.82
C ARG A 5 -2.62 -23.10 -20.20
N SER A 6 -3.90 -22.75 -20.15
CA SER A 6 -4.39 -21.37 -20.17
C SER A 6 -3.70 -20.66 -19.00
N ALA A 7 -2.51 -20.14 -19.23
CA ALA A 7 -1.92 -19.14 -18.37
C ALA A 7 -2.85 -17.95 -18.49
N THR A 8 -3.81 -17.84 -17.58
CA THR A 8 -4.65 -16.65 -17.46
C THR A 8 -3.70 -15.47 -17.45
N PRO A 9 -3.78 -14.53 -18.41
CA PRO A 9 -2.94 -13.35 -18.37
C PRO A 9 -3.19 -12.71 -17.03
N VAL A 10 -2.15 -12.66 -16.20
CA VAL A 10 -2.21 -12.01 -14.90
C VAL A 10 -2.60 -10.57 -15.18
N PRO A 11 -3.77 -10.11 -14.70
CA PRO A 11 -4.16 -8.73 -14.93
C PRO A 11 -3.10 -7.80 -14.33
N PRO A 12 -2.83 -6.65 -14.95
CA PRO A 12 -1.99 -5.63 -14.33
C PRO A 12 -2.60 -5.23 -12.99
N LEU A 13 -1.76 -4.87 -12.01
CA LEU A 13 -2.23 -4.55 -10.65
C LEU A 13 -3.34 -3.49 -10.66
N ALA A 14 -3.26 -2.49 -11.54
CA ALA A 14 -4.30 -1.49 -11.72
C ALA A 14 -5.70 -2.08 -12.02
N VAL A 15 -5.77 -3.19 -12.77
CA VAL A 15 -7.04 -3.89 -13.07
C VAL A 15 -7.53 -4.71 -11.87
N VAL A 16 -6.62 -5.29 -11.07
CA VAL A 16 -6.97 -5.96 -9.81
C VAL A 16 -7.71 -4.99 -8.87
N PHE A 17 -7.29 -3.73 -8.87
CA PHE A 17 -7.93 -2.68 -8.06
C PHE A 17 -9.21 -2.09 -8.66
N ASP A 18 -9.31 -1.94 -9.99
CA ASP A 18 -10.50 -1.42 -10.67
C ASP A 18 -11.69 -2.39 -10.60
N SER A 19 -11.41 -3.70 -10.50
CA SER A 19 -12.43 -4.73 -10.68
C SER A 19 -13.47 -4.82 -9.55
N GLY A 20 -13.32 -4.14 -8.41
CA GLY A 20 -14.28 -4.19 -7.28
C GLY A 20 -14.65 -5.61 -6.79
N THR A 21 -13.84 -6.61 -7.18
CA THR A 21 -14.16 -8.05 -7.01
C THR A 21 -13.21 -8.72 -6.01
N GLY A 22 -12.09 -8.10 -5.64
CA GLY A 22 -11.23 -8.53 -4.54
C GLY A 22 -11.36 -7.51 -3.41
N GLY A 23 -11.79 -7.92 -2.21
CA GLY A 23 -12.24 -7.07 -1.09
C GLY A 23 -11.26 -6.01 -0.55
N LEU A 24 -10.90 -5.06 -1.42
CA LEU A 24 -10.02 -3.90 -1.24
C LEU A 24 -10.79 -2.57 -1.33
N ASP A 25 -12.11 -2.63 -1.53
CA ASP A 25 -13.06 -1.52 -1.53
C ASP A 25 -12.97 -0.51 -0.37
N PRO A 26 -12.48 -0.81 0.86
CA PRO A 26 -12.47 0.21 1.93
C PRO A 26 -11.50 1.39 1.72
N TYR A 27 -10.69 1.43 0.65
CA TYR A 27 -9.65 2.46 0.46
C TYR A 27 -9.72 3.21 -0.89
N PRO A 28 -10.87 3.78 -1.28
CA PRO A 28 -11.07 4.35 -2.62
C PRO A 28 -10.14 5.55 -2.91
N THR A 29 -9.90 6.42 -1.93
CA THR A 29 -9.05 7.61 -2.11
C THR A 29 -7.58 7.25 -2.35
N MET A 30 -7.05 6.30 -1.56
CA MET A 30 -5.66 5.87 -1.68
C MET A 30 -5.42 5.19 -3.03
N LEU A 31 -6.37 4.36 -3.45
CA LEU A 31 -6.30 3.68 -4.73
C LEU A 31 -6.31 4.67 -5.90
N TRP A 32 -7.23 5.64 -5.87
CA TRP A 32 -7.26 6.69 -6.89
C TRP A 32 -5.94 7.45 -7.00
N LEU A 33 -5.33 7.81 -5.85
CA LEU A 33 -4.03 8.47 -5.82
C LEU A 33 -2.90 7.60 -6.40
N LEU A 34 -2.84 6.31 -6.06
CA LEU A 34 -1.85 5.37 -6.58
C LEU A 34 -1.94 5.21 -8.10
N THR A 35 -3.17 5.16 -8.64
CA THR A 35 -3.41 5.13 -10.08
C THR A 35 -3.05 6.46 -10.74
N ALA A 36 -3.53 7.59 -10.19
CA ALA A 36 -3.30 8.91 -10.76
C ALA A 36 -1.83 9.37 -10.70
N SER A 37 -1.08 8.89 -9.71
CA SER A 37 0.36 9.15 -9.57
C SER A 37 1.25 8.26 -10.45
N GLY A 38 0.72 7.15 -10.98
CA GLY A 38 1.48 6.18 -11.77
C GLY A 38 2.31 5.20 -10.93
N VAL A 39 2.22 5.22 -9.60
CA VAL A 39 3.01 4.34 -8.72
C VAL A 39 2.69 2.86 -8.96
N LEU A 40 1.44 2.52 -9.31
CA LEU A 40 1.07 1.13 -9.65
C LEU A 40 1.81 0.61 -10.89
N ASP A 41 2.11 1.49 -11.85
CA ASP A 41 2.88 1.15 -13.04
C ASP A 41 4.34 0.83 -12.68
N GLU A 42 4.92 1.59 -11.74
CA GLU A 42 6.28 1.34 -11.22
C GLU A 42 6.43 -0.03 -10.54
N VAL A 43 5.37 -0.51 -9.86
CA VAL A 43 5.37 -1.86 -9.27
C VAL A 43 5.42 -2.94 -10.35
N GLY A 44 4.89 -2.67 -11.54
CA GLY A 44 5.06 -3.51 -12.72
C GLY A 44 4.54 -4.95 -12.57
N GLY A 45 3.49 -5.15 -11.77
CA GLY A 45 2.92 -6.49 -11.53
C GLY A 45 3.69 -7.36 -10.54
N ARG A 46 4.74 -6.82 -9.89
CA ARG A 46 5.49 -7.53 -8.86
C ARG A 46 4.66 -7.67 -7.58
N PRO A 47 4.94 -8.67 -6.74
CA PRO A 47 4.30 -8.76 -5.44
C PRO A 47 4.60 -7.49 -4.63
N ALA A 48 3.59 -6.94 -3.96
CA ALA A 48 3.73 -5.72 -3.19
C ALA A 48 2.81 -5.71 -1.97
N THR A 49 3.27 -5.02 -0.93
CA THR A 49 2.53 -4.74 0.29
C THR A 49 2.18 -3.26 0.30
N ILE A 50 0.90 -2.93 0.40
CA ILE A 50 0.42 -1.56 0.43
C ILE A 50 -0.15 -1.25 1.82
N PHE A 51 0.37 -0.22 2.47
CA PHE A 51 -0.22 0.33 3.68
C PHE A 51 -1.27 1.36 3.28
N ALA A 52 -2.54 0.97 3.23
CA ALA A 52 -3.61 1.88 2.86
C ALA A 52 -4.20 2.55 4.11
N PRO A 53 -4.08 3.88 4.27
CA PRO A 53 -4.76 4.58 5.34
C PRO A 53 -6.27 4.46 5.15
N SER A 54 -6.99 4.18 6.24
CA SER A 54 -8.46 4.17 6.25
C SER A 54 -9.01 5.53 5.86
N GLU A 55 -10.23 5.62 5.32
CA GLU A 55 -10.84 6.93 5.03
C GLU A 55 -10.92 7.83 6.27
N THR A 56 -11.10 7.24 7.46
CA THR A 56 -11.04 7.98 8.72
C THR A 56 -9.65 8.58 8.95
N ALA A 57 -8.59 7.79 8.78
CA ALA A 57 -7.20 8.22 8.88
C ALA A 57 -6.89 9.33 7.86
N PHE A 58 -7.35 9.13 6.62
CA PHE A 58 -7.24 10.13 5.58
C PHE A 58 -8.05 11.36 5.92
N ARG A 59 -9.23 11.26 6.53
CA ARG A 59 -10.04 12.42 6.92
C ARG A 59 -9.48 13.18 8.11
N ASP A 60 -8.80 12.49 9.02
CA ASP A 60 -8.14 13.07 10.19
C ASP A 60 -6.88 13.83 9.77
N PHE A 61 -6.25 13.42 8.67
CA PHE A 61 -5.13 14.16 8.08
C PHE A 61 -5.54 15.59 7.70
N ALA A 62 -4.63 16.55 7.89
CA ALA A 62 -4.93 17.97 7.74
C ALA A 62 -5.56 18.28 6.36
N VAL A 63 -6.63 19.09 6.35
CA VAL A 63 -7.37 19.43 5.12
C VAL A 63 -6.45 20.01 4.04
N LEU A 64 -5.49 20.85 4.45
CA LEU A 64 -4.55 21.51 3.54
C LEU A 64 -3.64 20.50 2.81
N ASP A 65 -3.08 19.53 3.53
CA ASP A 65 -2.22 18.50 2.94
C ASP A 65 -3.02 17.52 2.06
N ARG A 66 -4.26 17.20 2.44
CA ARG A 66 -5.15 16.37 1.60
C ARG A 66 -5.44 17.05 0.27
N TYR A 67 -5.79 18.33 0.30
CA TYR A 67 -6.00 19.10 -0.92
C TYR A 67 -4.74 19.16 -1.77
N GLY A 68 -3.55 19.27 -1.17
CA GLY A 68 -2.28 19.19 -1.89
C GLY A 68 -2.09 17.86 -2.61
N LEU A 69 -2.37 16.74 -1.94
CA LEU A 69 -2.27 15.39 -2.51
C LEU A 69 -3.25 15.18 -3.67
N VAL A 70 -4.49 15.62 -3.50
CA VAL A 70 -5.54 15.45 -4.53
C VAL A 70 -5.37 16.44 -5.69
N ALA A 71 -4.92 17.66 -5.43
CA ALA A 71 -4.68 18.66 -6.45
C ALA A 71 -3.47 18.32 -7.33
N ASN A 72 -2.49 17.62 -6.77
CA ASN A 72 -1.29 17.23 -7.52
C ASN A 72 -0.85 15.79 -7.20
N PRO A 73 -1.56 14.77 -7.75
CA PRO A 73 -1.28 13.37 -7.46
C PRO A 73 0.13 12.93 -7.91
N VAL A 74 0.69 13.57 -8.93
CA VAL A 74 2.08 13.33 -9.36
C VAL A 74 3.07 13.80 -8.29
N ALA A 75 2.81 14.95 -7.65
CA ALA A 75 3.61 15.41 -6.52
C ALA A 75 3.42 14.53 -5.27
N ALA A 76 2.29 13.80 -5.17
CA ALA A 76 2.04 12.81 -4.13
C ALA A 76 2.76 11.47 -4.37
N ALA A 77 3.26 11.19 -5.58
CA ALA A 77 3.98 9.95 -5.91
C ALA A 77 5.05 9.55 -4.88
N PRO A 78 6.00 10.42 -4.47
CA PRO A 78 7.01 10.05 -3.46
C PRO A 78 6.39 9.66 -2.12
N MET A 79 5.27 10.28 -1.71
CA MET A 79 4.54 9.94 -0.49
C MET A 79 3.83 8.58 -0.63
N LEU A 80 3.19 8.35 -1.77
CA LEU A 80 2.49 7.10 -2.08
C LEU A 80 3.46 5.92 -2.16
N ARG A 81 4.65 6.11 -2.74
CA ARG A 81 5.74 5.12 -2.76
C ARG A 81 6.17 4.70 -1.34
N ARG A 82 5.95 5.52 -0.31
CA ARG A 82 6.25 5.14 1.08
C ARG A 82 5.31 4.08 1.63
N HIS A 83 4.08 4.09 1.12
CA HIS A 83 3.05 3.17 1.51
C HIS A 83 3.15 1.86 0.74
N VAL A 84 3.99 1.80 -0.30
CA VAL A 84 4.20 0.60 -1.10
C VAL A 84 5.54 -0.02 -0.72
N VAL A 85 5.53 -1.28 -0.34
CA VAL A 85 6.73 -2.11 -0.12
C VAL A 85 6.74 -3.19 -1.18
N ILE A 86 7.89 -3.41 -1.80
CA ILE A 86 8.03 -4.50 -2.77
C ILE A 86 8.18 -5.82 -2.03
N GLY A 87 7.34 -6.79 -2.38
CA GLY A 87 7.15 -8.06 -1.68
C GLY A 87 5.74 -8.14 -1.08
N ALA A 88 5.05 -9.25 -1.31
CA ALA A 88 3.79 -9.56 -0.63
C ALA A 88 4.11 -10.20 0.72
N LEU A 89 4.23 -9.38 1.77
CA LEU A 89 4.64 -9.81 3.09
C LEU A 89 3.42 -9.92 4.00
N GLY A 90 3.23 -11.11 4.57
CA GLY A 90 2.23 -11.35 5.62
C GLY A 90 2.62 -10.67 6.95
N ALA A 91 1.69 -10.62 7.90
CA ALA A 91 1.91 -9.90 9.16
C ALA A 91 3.09 -10.51 9.94
N ASP A 92 3.20 -11.84 9.96
CA ASP A 92 4.29 -12.54 10.61
C ASP A 92 5.63 -12.38 9.87
N GLU A 93 5.62 -12.30 8.53
CA GLU A 93 6.82 -12.04 7.75
C GLU A 93 7.34 -10.61 7.95
N LEU A 94 6.43 -9.64 8.02
CA LEU A 94 6.77 -8.24 8.33
C LEU A 94 7.42 -8.11 9.71
N VAL A 95 6.84 -8.76 10.73
CA VAL A 95 7.41 -8.76 12.09
C VAL A 95 8.74 -9.49 12.13
N ALA A 96 8.87 -10.62 11.42
CA ALA A 96 10.12 -11.38 11.34
C ALA A 96 11.23 -10.62 10.61
N ALA A 97 10.87 -9.85 9.57
CA ALA A 97 11.81 -8.96 8.89
C ALA A 97 12.30 -7.84 9.82
N GLY A 98 11.42 -7.34 10.70
CA GLY A 98 11.70 -6.27 11.66
C GLY A 98 11.91 -4.89 11.04
N THR A 99 12.41 -4.82 9.80
CA THR A 99 12.53 -3.60 9.02
C THR A 99 12.35 -3.95 7.55
N VAL A 100 11.54 -3.17 6.83
CA VAL A 100 11.27 -3.36 5.40
C VAL A 100 11.57 -2.09 4.61
N THR A 101 11.96 -2.23 3.35
CA THR A 101 12.25 -1.09 2.49
C THR A 101 11.04 -0.77 1.60
N ASN A 102 10.58 0.47 1.65
CA ASN A 102 9.49 0.94 0.79
C ASN A 102 10.00 1.29 -0.63
N LEU A 103 9.07 1.56 -1.56
CA LEU A 103 9.39 1.91 -2.94
C LEU A 103 10.09 3.28 -3.05
N ALA A 104 9.96 4.13 -2.03
CA ALA A 104 10.70 5.38 -1.91
C ALA A 104 12.17 5.17 -1.46
N GLY A 105 12.56 3.93 -1.11
CA GLY A 105 13.92 3.58 -0.69
C GLY A 105 14.17 3.76 0.82
N GLU A 106 13.13 4.01 1.61
CA GLU A 106 13.25 4.21 3.06
C GLU A 106 12.96 2.94 3.84
N GLN A 107 13.56 2.88 5.02
CA GLN A 107 13.38 1.79 5.95
C GLN A 107 12.19 2.07 6.87
N LEU A 108 11.21 1.18 6.83
CA LEU A 108 10.07 1.15 7.73
C LEU A 108 10.34 0.11 8.81
N ALA A 109 10.42 0.53 10.06
CA ALA A 109 10.55 -0.38 11.19
C ALA A 109 9.21 -1.07 11.43
N VAL A 110 9.19 -2.40 11.46
CA VAL A 110 7.97 -3.17 11.68
C VAL A 110 8.11 -3.98 12.95
N TRP A 111 7.13 -3.85 13.84
CA TRP A 111 7.16 -4.49 15.15
C TRP A 111 5.76 -4.79 15.63
N ARG A 112 5.62 -5.71 16.59
CA ARG A 112 4.33 -6.08 17.16
C ARG A 112 4.20 -5.51 18.56
N ASN A 113 3.19 -4.69 18.80
CA ASN A 113 2.82 -4.22 20.13
C ASN A 113 1.68 -5.09 20.67
N GLY A 114 2.02 -6.19 21.35
CA GLY A 114 1.04 -7.18 21.78
C GLY A 114 0.36 -7.85 20.59
N ARG A 115 -0.91 -7.50 20.33
CA ARG A 115 -1.69 -8.02 19.19
C ARG A 115 -1.74 -7.07 17.98
N VAL A 116 -1.27 -5.83 18.15
CA VAL A 116 -1.32 -4.81 17.10
C VAL A 116 0.00 -4.81 16.33
N LEU A 117 -0.10 -4.86 15.00
CA LEU A 117 1.07 -4.70 14.14
C LEU A 117 1.37 -3.21 13.98
N MET A 118 2.62 -2.81 14.17
CA MET A 118 3.06 -1.43 14.12
C MET A 118 4.09 -1.29 13.00
N VAL A 119 3.93 -0.26 12.17
CA VAL A 119 4.92 0.16 11.17
C VAL A 119 5.31 1.59 11.47
N ASN A 120 6.59 1.79 11.78
CA ASN A 120 7.12 2.97 12.45
C ASN A 120 6.29 3.28 13.72
N GLU A 121 5.45 4.32 13.67
CA GLU A 121 4.55 4.75 14.75
C GLU A 121 3.07 4.59 14.39
N VAL A 122 2.77 3.87 13.32
CA VAL A 122 1.41 3.69 12.79
C VAL A 122 0.93 2.29 13.11
N ALA A 123 -0.26 2.20 13.73
CA ALA A 123 -0.93 0.93 13.96
C ALA A 123 -1.60 0.43 12.67
N LEU A 124 -1.36 -0.83 12.35
CA LEU A 124 -2.03 -1.57 11.29
C LEU A 124 -3.15 -2.42 11.91
N THR A 125 -4.29 -2.43 11.22
CA THR A 125 -5.53 -3.01 11.72
C THR A 125 -5.86 -4.31 11.00
N GLN A 126 -6.21 -4.23 9.72
CA GLN A 126 -6.65 -5.36 8.91
C GLN A 126 -5.75 -5.52 7.70
N SER A 127 -5.34 -6.76 7.43
CA SER A 127 -4.69 -7.11 6.17
C SER A 127 -5.70 -7.79 5.27
N THR A 128 -5.86 -7.29 4.05
CA THR A 128 -6.61 -7.95 2.99
C THR A 128 -5.63 -8.27 1.87
N ALA A 129 -5.68 -9.49 1.36
CA ALA A 129 -4.80 -9.93 0.29
C ALA A 129 -5.64 -10.21 -0.95
N ASP A 130 -5.08 -9.92 -2.11
CA ASP A 130 -5.67 -10.34 -3.38
C ASP A 130 -5.66 -11.88 -3.50
N ASP A 131 -6.58 -12.44 -4.27
CA ASP A 131 -6.69 -13.88 -4.54
C ASP A 131 -5.40 -14.50 -5.08
N ALA A 132 -4.58 -13.72 -5.80
CA ALA A 132 -3.29 -14.21 -6.29
C ALA A 132 -2.16 -14.15 -5.24
N ALA A 133 -2.44 -13.67 -4.02
CA ALA A 133 -1.47 -13.40 -2.95
C ALA A 133 -0.27 -12.55 -3.42
N ARG A 134 -0.45 -11.78 -4.49
CA ARG A 134 0.55 -10.87 -5.04
C ARG A 134 0.49 -9.52 -4.36
N LEU A 135 -0.68 -9.15 -3.84
CA LEU A 135 -0.89 -7.88 -3.20
C LEU A 135 -1.42 -8.11 -1.79
N VAL A 136 -0.79 -7.46 -0.82
CA VAL A 136 -1.29 -7.44 0.56
C VAL A 136 -1.52 -5.99 0.95
N VAL A 137 -2.76 -5.63 1.25
CA VAL A 137 -3.11 -4.29 1.72
C VAL A 137 -3.33 -4.33 3.23
N TYR A 138 -2.57 -3.53 3.97
CA TYR A 138 -2.78 -3.31 5.39
C TYR A 138 -3.48 -1.98 5.62
N GLY A 139 -4.63 -2.04 6.28
CA GLY A 139 -5.32 -0.88 6.80
C GLY A 139 -4.48 -0.20 7.87
N ALA A 140 -4.03 1.01 7.58
CA ALA A 140 -3.33 1.86 8.52
C ALA A 140 -4.30 2.86 9.17
N ASP A 141 -4.13 3.11 10.46
CA ASP A 141 -4.90 4.12 11.19
C ASP A 141 -4.40 5.56 10.93
N ARG A 142 -3.19 5.70 10.37
CA ARG A 142 -2.60 6.97 9.97
C ARG A 142 -1.79 6.83 8.68
N LEU A 143 -1.49 7.96 8.04
CA LEU A 143 -0.61 8.01 6.87
C LEU A 143 0.85 7.80 7.32
N LEU A 144 1.62 7.04 6.55
CA LEU A 144 3.07 6.87 6.72
C LEU A 144 3.78 8.11 6.15
N LEU A 145 3.79 9.17 6.94
CA LEU A 145 4.49 10.41 6.61
C LEU A 145 5.99 10.26 6.84
N VAL A 146 6.78 11.12 6.18
CA VAL A 146 8.17 11.33 6.56
C VAL A 146 8.14 11.99 7.94
N PRO A 147 8.94 11.57 8.93
CA PRO A 147 9.31 12.52 9.97
C PRO A 147 9.97 13.68 9.21
N GLU A 148 9.40 14.88 9.29
CA GLU A 148 9.95 16.04 8.59
C GLU A 148 11.40 16.20 9.01
N GLY A 149 12.30 15.78 8.12
CA GLY A 149 13.72 15.98 8.29
C GLY A 149 13.93 17.47 8.20
N THR A 150 14.05 18.09 9.37
CA THR A 150 14.55 19.42 9.60
C THR A 150 15.70 19.69 8.63
N GLY A 151 15.47 20.57 7.66
CA GLY A 151 16.51 21.35 7.00
C GLY A 151 16.59 22.70 7.67
#